data_AF-A0A0S3TYK8-F1
#
_entry.id   AF-A0A0S3TYK8-F1
#
_cell.length_a   1.000
_cell.length_b   1.000
_cell.length_c   1.000
_cell.angle_alpha   90.00
_cell.angle_beta   90.00
_cell.angle_gamma   90.00
#
_symmetry.space_group_name_H-M   'P 1'
#
loop_
_entity.id
_entity.type
_entity.pdbx_description
1 polymer ?
#
loop_
_entity_poly.entity_id
_entity_poly.type
_entity_poly.pdbx_seq_one_letter_code
_entity_poly.pdbx_strand_id
1 'polypeptide(L)'
;MTVIDRVNGMNKVGVAYMLWLGGLFGVSGLHRLYNGEKVTGVLWLGTFGLFGFGQLLDLILIPKMVEVHNARLAEKYQPLLDSNPSALKIEQVTLNPAKFLGAKSPTLVDSAPSVTQQQATIALLKAADSNGGKLSVTQGVMATGLSFQQVEALLTGMLKSGYVELVNDPETGIVLYEFREL
;
A
#
# COMPACT_ATOMS: atom_id res chain seq x y z
N MET A 1 -15.77 5.01 2.51
CA MET A 1 -14.65 4.22 3.04
C MET A 1 -14.16 3.30 1.94
N THR A 2 -13.07 3.67 1.28
CA THR A 2 -12.53 3.00 0.09
C THR A 2 -11.75 1.75 0.51
N VAL A 3 -11.57 0.75 -0.36
CA VAL A 3 -10.75 -0.46 -0.04
C VAL A 3 -9.34 -0.08 0.43
N ILE A 4 -8.80 1.02 -0.12
CA ILE A 4 -7.47 1.57 0.21
C ILE A 4 -7.41 2.09 1.66
N ASP A 5 -8.47 2.75 2.15
CA ASP A 5 -8.58 3.17 3.55
C ASP A 5 -8.69 1.97 4.51
N ARG A 6 -9.09 0.80 4.00
CA ARG A 6 -9.31 -0.43 4.78
C ARG A 6 -8.03 -1.25 4.98
N VAL A 7 -7.17 -1.34 3.96
CA VAL A 7 -5.83 -1.96 4.10
C VAL A 7 -4.94 -1.13 5.04
N ASN A 8 -5.05 0.20 4.98
CA ASN A 8 -4.40 1.10 5.93
C ASN A 8 -4.95 1.00 7.37
N GLY A 9 -6.14 0.41 7.55
CA GLY A 9 -6.77 0.16 8.85
C GLY A 9 -6.40 -1.18 9.49
N MET A 10 -5.60 -2.02 8.81
CA MET A 10 -5.09 -3.27 9.39
C MET A 10 -4.10 -2.97 10.51
N ASN A 11 -4.12 -3.81 11.53
CA ASN A 11 -3.23 -3.63 12.65
C ASN A 11 -1.79 -3.93 12.24
N LYS A 12 -0.87 -3.06 12.65
CA LYS A 12 0.56 -3.20 12.38
C LYS A 12 1.25 -3.84 13.58
N VAL A 13 2.05 -4.88 13.31
CA VAL A 13 2.87 -5.56 14.34
C VAL A 13 3.78 -4.57 15.07
N GLY A 14 4.39 -3.62 14.35
CA GLY A 14 5.24 -2.58 14.95
C GLY A 14 4.50 -1.66 15.93
N VAL A 15 3.25 -1.30 15.61
CA VAL A 15 2.40 -0.49 16.50
C VAL A 15 2.01 -1.29 17.74
N ALA A 16 1.70 -2.58 17.58
CA ALA A 16 1.44 -3.47 18.71
C ALA A 16 2.64 -3.60 19.66
N TYR A 17 3.88 -3.66 19.14
CA TYR A 17 5.09 -3.62 19.98
C TYR A 17 5.31 -2.27 20.65
N MET A 18 5.00 -1.16 19.97
CA MET A 18 5.10 0.19 20.56
C MET A 18 4.10 0.36 21.72
N LEU A 19 2.89 -0.18 21.57
CA LEU A 19 1.88 -0.23 22.64
C LEU A 19 2.30 -1.18 23.77
N TRP A 20 3.00 -2.27 23.46
CA TRP A 20 3.55 -3.18 24.45
C TRP A 20 4.64 -2.53 25.31
N LEU A 21 5.50 -1.68 24.72
CA LEU A 21 6.50 -0.90 25.47
C LEU A 21 5.85 0.01 26.52
N GLY A 22 4.64 0.52 26.26
CA GLY A 22 3.85 1.28 27.24
C GLY A 22 3.59 0.51 28.55
N GLY A 23 3.57 -0.83 28.50
CA GLY A 23 3.42 -1.64 29.71
C GLY A 23 4.64 -1.64 30.63
N LEU A 24 5.83 -1.28 30.14
CA LEU A 24 7.00 -1.05 31.01
C LEU A 24 6.82 0.18 31.91
N PHE A 25 5.93 1.10 31.52
CA PHE A 25 5.57 2.30 32.28
C PHE A 25 4.29 2.11 33.11
N GLY A 26 3.84 0.87 33.31
CA GLY A 26 2.65 0.54 34.09
C GLY A 26 1.34 0.57 33.29
N VAL A 27 1.38 0.79 31.98
CA VAL A 27 0.20 0.81 31.09
C VAL A 27 0.14 -0.47 30.26
N SER A 28 -0.07 -1.61 30.94
CA SER A 28 -0.12 -2.96 30.34
C SER A 28 -1.43 -3.22 29.58
N GLY A 29 -1.46 -4.15 28.64
CA GLY A 29 -2.70 -4.57 27.95
C GLY A 29 -3.18 -3.72 26.77
N LEU A 30 -2.56 -2.56 26.50
CA LEU A 30 -2.89 -1.70 25.35
C LEU A 30 -2.76 -2.41 24.00
N HIS A 31 -1.75 -3.24 23.84
CA HIS A 31 -1.53 -4.01 22.60
C HIS A 31 -2.63 -5.07 22.37
N ARG A 32 -3.27 -5.61 23.43
CA ARG A 32 -4.41 -6.53 23.33
C ARG A 32 -5.70 -5.81 22.92
N LEU A 33 -5.92 -4.62 23.48
CA LEU A 33 -7.03 -3.74 23.09
C LEU A 33 -6.92 -3.35 21.61
N TYR A 34 -5.71 -3.02 21.15
CA TYR A 34 -5.43 -2.75 19.75
C TYR A 34 -5.79 -3.94 18.85
N ASN A 35 -5.40 -5.16 19.25
CA ASN A 35 -5.73 -6.39 18.53
C ASN A 35 -7.17 -6.89 18.72
N GLY A 36 -8.07 -6.06 19.25
CA GLY A 36 -9.51 -6.38 19.38
C GLY A 36 -9.87 -7.32 20.52
N GLU A 37 -8.90 -7.71 21.35
CA GLU A 37 -9.08 -8.57 22.51
C GLU A 37 -9.45 -7.73 23.75
N LYS A 38 -10.64 -7.10 23.71
CA LYS A 38 -11.07 -6.09 24.70
C LYS A 38 -11.15 -6.65 26.12
N VAL A 39 -11.70 -7.84 26.29
CA VAL A 39 -11.89 -8.47 27.61
C VAL A 39 -10.54 -8.78 28.26
N THR A 40 -9.63 -9.42 27.51
CA THR A 40 -8.31 -9.74 28.05
C THR A 40 -7.43 -8.50 28.20
N GLY A 41 -7.55 -7.50 27.32
CA GLY A 41 -6.84 -6.23 27.45
C GLY A 41 -7.22 -5.42 28.70
N VAL A 42 -8.52 -5.35 29.05
CA VAL A 42 -8.97 -4.71 30.30
C VAL A 42 -8.53 -5.50 31.52
N LEU A 43 -8.59 -6.84 31.47
CA LEU A 43 -8.05 -7.69 32.54
C LEU A 43 -6.55 -7.43 32.76
N TRP A 44 -5.80 -7.23 31.68
CA TRP A 44 -4.38 -6.91 31.72
C TRP A 44 -4.06 -5.51 32.21
N LEU A 45 -4.93 -4.53 31.98
CA LEU A 45 -4.83 -3.21 32.61
C LEU A 45 -5.08 -3.30 34.12
N GLY A 46 -6.09 -4.05 34.54
CA GLY A 46 -6.46 -4.21 35.95
C GLY A 46 -5.47 -5.05 36.78
N THR A 47 -4.60 -5.82 36.11
CA THR A 47 -3.63 -6.72 36.76
C THR A 47 -2.16 -6.33 36.54
N PHE A 48 -1.90 -5.16 35.94
CA PHE A 48 -0.55 -4.73 35.55
C PHE A 48 0.19 -5.79 34.69
N GLY A 49 -0.54 -6.39 33.77
CA GLY A 49 -0.08 -7.44 32.88
C GLY A 49 0.26 -8.76 33.56
N LEU A 50 -0.40 -8.97 34.71
CA LEU A 50 -0.29 -10.09 35.64
C LEU A 50 1.10 -10.23 36.28
N PHE A 51 1.57 -9.17 36.96
CA PHE A 51 2.91 -9.05 37.57
C PHE A 51 4.09 -9.00 36.57
N GLY A 52 3.84 -8.57 35.34
CA GLY A 52 4.89 -8.41 34.32
C GLY A 52 5.35 -9.70 33.64
N PHE A 53 5.03 -10.88 34.20
CA PHE A 53 5.33 -12.16 33.57
C PHE A 53 4.49 -12.38 32.31
N GLY A 54 3.22 -11.97 32.35
CA GLY A 54 2.40 -11.97 31.16
C GLY A 54 3.08 -11.16 30.07
N GLN A 55 3.56 -9.95 30.40
CA GLN A 55 4.13 -9.01 29.43
C GLN A 55 5.26 -9.66 28.61
N LEU A 56 6.03 -10.57 29.20
CA LEU A 56 7.06 -11.35 28.51
C LEU A 56 6.49 -12.38 27.53
N LEU A 57 5.41 -13.07 27.88
CA LEU A 57 4.74 -14.02 26.98
C LEU A 57 4.09 -13.32 25.79
N ASP A 58 3.66 -12.07 25.96
CA ASP A 58 3.05 -11.30 24.88
C ASP A 58 4.03 -10.97 23.75
N LEU A 59 5.35 -10.92 23.99
CA LEU A 59 6.36 -10.76 22.91
C LEU A 59 6.23 -11.84 21.82
N ILE A 60 5.95 -13.07 22.21
CA ILE A 60 5.81 -14.20 21.29
C ILE A 60 4.39 -14.22 20.68
N LEU A 61 3.41 -13.70 21.42
CA LEU A 61 2.00 -13.79 21.06
C LEU A 61 1.52 -12.64 20.15
N ILE A 62 2.18 -11.46 20.21
CA ILE A 62 1.83 -10.27 19.42
C ILE A 62 1.69 -10.55 17.92
N PRO A 63 2.64 -11.23 17.24
CA PRO A 63 2.53 -11.51 15.81
C PRO A 63 1.26 -12.30 15.48
N LYS A 64 0.98 -13.35 16.27
CA LYS A 64 -0.21 -14.20 16.10
C LYS A 64 -1.51 -13.43 16.36
N MET A 65 -1.53 -12.55 17.36
CA MET A 65 -2.72 -11.72 17.65
C MET A 65 -3.04 -10.75 16.52
N VAL A 66 -2.02 -10.14 15.92
CA VAL A 66 -2.18 -9.23 14.78
C VAL A 66 -2.68 -9.99 13.56
N GLU A 67 -2.11 -11.17 13.28
CA GLU A 67 -2.53 -12.03 12.19
C GLU A 67 -4.01 -12.46 12.32
N VAL A 68 -4.41 -12.96 13.49
CA VAL A 68 -5.79 -13.37 13.76
C VAL A 68 -6.76 -12.19 13.66
N HIS A 69 -6.40 -11.01 14.16
CA HIS A 69 -7.24 -9.82 14.06
C HIS A 69 -7.43 -9.41 12.61
N ASN A 70 -6.34 -9.36 11.84
CA ASN A 70 -6.34 -8.97 10.44
C ASN A 70 -7.11 -9.98 9.58
N ALA A 71 -6.98 -11.28 9.86
CA ALA A 71 -7.76 -12.33 9.20
C ALA A 71 -9.26 -12.21 9.48
N ARG A 72 -9.65 -11.97 10.74
CA ARG A 72 -11.05 -11.71 11.13
C ARG A 72 -11.60 -10.46 10.46
N LEU A 73 -10.78 -9.43 10.33
CA LEU A 73 -11.13 -8.18 9.67
C LEU A 73 -11.37 -8.44 8.17
N ALA A 74 -10.50 -9.21 7.52
CA ALA A 74 -10.65 -9.62 6.13
C ALA A 74 -11.94 -10.43 5.91
N GLU A 75 -12.20 -11.44 6.73
CA GLU A 75 -13.42 -12.26 6.66
C GLU A 75 -14.71 -11.42 6.82
N LYS A 76 -14.73 -10.51 7.80
CA LYS A 76 -15.88 -9.62 8.04
C LYS A 76 -16.18 -8.70 6.85
N TYR A 77 -15.15 -8.35 6.07
CA TYR A 77 -15.30 -7.50 4.89
C TYR A 77 -15.40 -8.26 3.58
N GLN A 78 -15.06 -9.56 3.54
CA GLN A 78 -15.17 -10.45 2.38
C GLN A 78 -16.49 -10.32 1.58
N PRO A 79 -17.70 -10.33 2.19
CA PRO A 79 -18.94 -10.16 1.43
C PRO A 79 -19.09 -8.79 0.75
N LEU A 80 -18.36 -7.77 1.20
CA LEU A 80 -18.30 -6.46 0.55
C LEU A 80 -17.29 -6.44 -0.62
N LEU A 81 -16.27 -7.30 -0.61
CA LEU A 81 -15.35 -7.49 -1.73
C LEU A 81 -16.00 -8.29 -2.87
N ASP A 82 -16.83 -9.28 -2.57
CA ASP A 82 -17.53 -10.07 -3.60
C ASP A 82 -18.58 -9.24 -4.36
N SER A 83 -19.12 -8.19 -3.73
CA SER A 83 -20.01 -7.22 -4.39
C SER A 83 -19.28 -6.24 -5.33
N ASN A 84 -17.95 -6.22 -5.34
CA ASN A 84 -17.13 -5.41 -6.23
C ASN A 84 -15.77 -6.10 -6.55
N PRO A 85 -15.67 -6.86 -7.66
CA PRO A 85 -14.51 -7.71 -7.98
C PRO A 85 -13.20 -6.95 -8.29
N SER A 86 -13.22 -5.61 -8.30
CA SER A 86 -12.05 -4.77 -8.51
C SER A 86 -11.09 -4.74 -7.30
N ALA A 87 -11.55 -5.20 -6.13
CA ALA A 87 -10.82 -5.12 -4.86
C ALA A 87 -9.80 -6.25 -4.64
N LEU A 88 -9.85 -7.34 -5.43
CA LEU A 88 -9.05 -8.55 -5.21
C LEU A 88 -7.66 -8.56 -5.87
N LYS A 89 -7.28 -7.50 -6.60
CA LYS A 89 -6.08 -7.50 -7.46
C LYS A 89 -4.80 -6.95 -6.83
N ILE A 90 -4.83 -6.44 -5.60
CA ILE A 90 -3.69 -5.67 -5.04
C ILE A 90 -2.79 -6.43 -4.07
N GLU A 91 -3.20 -7.56 -3.49
CA GLU A 91 -2.50 -8.08 -2.29
C GLU A 91 -1.55 -9.27 -2.50
N GLN A 92 -1.46 -9.88 -3.69
CA GLN A 92 -0.54 -11.02 -3.88
C GLN A 92 0.93 -10.65 -4.12
N VAL A 93 1.30 -9.36 -4.19
CA VAL A 93 2.69 -8.93 -4.49
C VAL A 93 3.58 -8.74 -3.25
N THR A 94 3.04 -8.81 -2.02
CA THR A 94 3.79 -8.36 -0.82
C THR A 94 3.85 -9.37 0.34
N LEU A 95 3.86 -10.67 0.06
CA LEU A 95 4.19 -11.70 1.06
C LEU A 95 5.47 -12.46 0.69
N ASN A 96 6.57 -11.72 0.49
CA ASN A 96 7.91 -12.31 0.43
C ASN A 96 8.71 -11.92 1.69
N PRO A 97 8.85 -12.82 2.69
CA PRO A 97 9.51 -12.53 3.96
C PRO A 97 11.03 -12.28 3.83
N ALA A 98 11.62 -12.49 2.65
CA ALA A 98 13.05 -12.29 2.38
C ALA A 98 13.52 -10.82 2.42
N LYS A 99 12.62 -9.83 2.48
CA LYS A 99 12.97 -8.39 2.52
C LYS A 99 13.24 -7.82 3.92
N PHE A 100 13.01 -8.58 5.00
CA PHE A 100 13.10 -8.05 6.37
C PHE A 100 14.51 -8.09 6.99
N LEU A 101 15.51 -8.61 6.28
CA LEU A 101 16.90 -8.62 6.73
C LEU A 101 17.77 -7.76 5.80
N GLY A 102 17.80 -6.44 6.01
CA GLY A 102 19.01 -5.66 5.70
C GLY A 102 19.01 -4.61 4.58
N ALA A 103 17.90 -3.93 4.24
CA ALA A 103 18.00 -2.79 3.32
C ALA A 103 17.18 -1.56 3.77
N LYS A 104 17.94 -0.50 4.07
CA LYS A 104 17.64 0.95 4.04
C LYS A 104 16.19 1.32 3.62
N SER A 105 15.49 1.96 4.56
CA SER A 105 14.21 2.70 4.48
C SER A 105 13.39 2.57 3.17
N PRO A 106 12.16 2.03 3.21
CA PRO A 106 11.28 2.07 2.05
C PRO A 106 10.54 3.41 1.98
N THR A 107 10.92 4.19 0.99
CA THR A 107 10.14 5.30 0.42
C THR A 107 8.73 4.81 0.10
N LEU A 108 7.73 5.58 0.52
CA LEU A 108 6.31 5.32 0.31
C LEU A 108 6.04 5.26 -1.20
N VAL A 109 5.66 4.08 -1.70
CA VAL A 109 5.12 3.89 -3.05
C VAL A 109 3.73 3.28 -2.92
N ASP A 110 2.76 4.07 -3.36
CA ASP A 110 1.33 3.80 -3.46
C ASP A 110 1.00 2.46 -4.12
N SER A 111 -0.07 1.79 -3.66
CA SER A 111 -0.61 0.59 -4.31
C SER A 111 -2.14 0.59 -4.27
N ALA A 112 -2.74 0.95 -5.42
CA ALA A 112 -4.04 0.50 -5.94
C ALA A 112 -4.07 0.79 -7.47
N PRO A 113 -4.95 0.17 -8.29
CA PRO A 113 -5.19 -1.24 -8.60
C PRO A 113 -4.26 -1.74 -9.75
N SER A 114 -3.89 -3.02 -9.81
CA SER A 114 -3.09 -3.55 -10.93
C SER A 114 -3.96 -3.70 -12.21
N VAL A 115 -4.21 -2.58 -12.88
CA VAL A 115 -3.85 -2.49 -14.29
C VAL A 115 -2.35 -2.80 -14.28
N THR A 116 -1.95 -4.00 -14.72
CA THR A 116 -0.53 -4.41 -14.67
C THR A 116 0.28 -3.25 -15.23
N GLN A 117 1.40 -2.84 -14.62
CA GLN A 117 2.21 -1.73 -15.11
C GLN A 117 2.41 -1.79 -16.65
N GLN A 118 2.51 -3.01 -17.17
CA GLN A 118 2.46 -3.37 -18.59
C GLN A 118 1.21 -2.90 -19.35
N GLN A 119 -0.01 -3.13 -18.84
CA GLN A 119 -1.27 -2.65 -19.43
C GLN A 119 -1.35 -1.13 -19.44
N ALA A 120 -0.87 -0.46 -18.39
CA ALA A 120 -0.79 1.00 -18.36
C ALA A 120 0.19 1.52 -19.42
N THR A 121 1.38 0.89 -19.54
CA THR A 121 2.34 1.20 -20.60
C THR A 121 1.75 0.99 -22.00
N ILE A 122 1.02 -0.11 -22.23
CA ILE A 122 0.36 -0.37 -23.53
C ILE A 122 -0.68 0.71 -23.83
N ALA A 123 -1.47 1.13 -22.84
CA ALA A 123 -2.45 2.20 -23.01
C ALA A 123 -1.79 3.55 -23.31
N LEU A 124 -0.66 3.87 -22.65
CA LEU A 124 0.14 5.06 -22.97
C LEU A 124 0.71 5.00 -24.39
N LEU A 125 1.26 3.86 -24.80
CA LEU A 125 1.78 3.66 -26.16
C LEU A 125 0.68 3.83 -27.21
N LYS A 126 -0.50 3.23 -26.99
CA LYS A 126 -1.65 3.38 -27.88
C LYS A 126 -2.14 4.83 -27.97
N ALA A 127 -2.14 5.55 -26.85
CA ALA A 127 -2.50 6.95 -26.82
C ALA A 127 -1.47 7.82 -27.55
N ALA A 128 -0.18 7.54 -27.39
CA ALA A 128 0.88 8.24 -28.10
C ALA A 128 0.81 7.99 -29.63
N ASP A 129 0.63 6.74 -30.05
CA ASP A 129 0.44 6.36 -31.46
C ASP A 129 -0.74 7.12 -32.10
N SER A 130 -1.86 7.21 -31.39
CA SER A 130 -3.04 7.97 -31.84
C SER A 130 -2.81 9.49 -31.94
N ASN A 131 -1.75 10.00 -31.31
CA ASN A 131 -1.35 11.41 -31.30
C ASN A 131 -0.02 11.64 -32.04
N GLY A 132 0.36 10.75 -32.97
CA GLY A 132 1.55 10.91 -33.81
C GLY A 132 2.86 10.78 -33.02
N GLY A 133 2.92 9.82 -32.09
CA GLY A 133 4.08 9.53 -31.26
C GLY A 133 4.24 10.46 -30.05
N LYS A 134 3.36 11.46 -29.85
CA LYS A 134 3.47 12.47 -28.79
C LYS A 134 2.35 12.33 -27.77
N LEU A 135 2.66 12.53 -26.50
CA LEU A 135 1.69 12.39 -25.42
C LEU A 135 1.93 13.41 -24.29
N SER A 136 0.88 14.10 -23.88
CA SER A 136 0.89 14.88 -22.63
C SER A 136 0.55 14.02 -21.41
N VAL A 137 0.94 14.45 -20.21
CA VAL A 137 0.57 13.75 -18.96
C VAL A 137 -0.96 13.65 -18.82
N THR A 138 -1.69 14.70 -19.18
CA THR A 138 -3.16 14.74 -19.13
C THR A 138 -3.78 13.69 -20.06
N GLN A 139 -3.28 13.56 -21.28
CA GLN A 139 -3.74 12.50 -22.20
C GLN A 139 -3.40 11.11 -21.67
N GLY A 140 -2.23 10.93 -21.07
CA GLY A 140 -1.85 9.67 -20.43
C GLY A 140 -2.77 9.29 -19.27
N VAL A 141 -3.20 10.25 -18.46
CA VAL A 141 -4.20 10.07 -17.40
C VAL A 141 -5.55 9.66 -18.00
N MET A 142 -6.02 10.36 -19.03
CA MET A 142 -7.28 10.03 -19.71
C MET A 142 -7.26 8.62 -20.32
N ALA A 143 -6.13 8.20 -20.89
CA ALA A 143 -6.00 6.90 -21.55
C ALA A 143 -5.88 5.72 -20.58
N THR A 144 -5.22 5.93 -19.44
CA THR A 144 -4.93 4.85 -18.48
C THR A 144 -5.91 4.78 -17.32
N GLY A 145 -6.61 5.87 -17.01
CA GLY A 145 -7.40 6.02 -15.78
C GLY A 145 -6.55 6.10 -14.50
N LEU A 146 -5.23 6.22 -14.61
CA LEU A 146 -4.30 6.36 -13.49
C LEU A 146 -4.20 7.81 -13.02
N SER A 147 -3.71 8.03 -11.80
CA SER A 147 -3.44 9.38 -11.30
C SER A 147 -2.28 10.06 -12.05
N PHE A 148 -2.26 11.40 -12.03
CA PHE A 148 -1.17 12.20 -12.62
C PHE A 148 0.21 11.76 -12.14
N GLN A 149 0.37 11.54 -10.83
CA GLN A 149 1.64 11.09 -10.24
C GLN A 149 2.09 9.73 -10.78
N GLN A 150 1.17 8.79 -10.97
CA GLN A 150 1.48 7.47 -11.50
C GLN A 150 1.86 7.53 -12.99
N VAL A 151 1.14 8.32 -13.79
CA VAL A 151 1.45 8.51 -15.21
C VAL A 151 2.79 9.22 -15.39
N GLU A 152 3.05 10.27 -14.61
CA GLU A 152 4.32 10.98 -14.62
C GLU A 152 5.48 10.07 -14.21
N ALA A 153 5.31 9.24 -13.18
CA ALA A 153 6.32 8.27 -12.78
C ALA A 153 6.63 7.26 -13.90
N LEU A 154 5.62 6.82 -14.65
CA LEU A 154 5.81 5.92 -15.79
C LEU A 154 6.52 6.61 -16.96
N LEU A 155 6.07 7.80 -17.35
CA LEU A 155 6.69 8.59 -18.42
C LEU A 155 8.11 8.99 -18.08
N THR A 156 8.38 9.38 -16.84
CA THR A 156 9.73 9.69 -16.34
C THR A 156 10.61 8.44 -16.32
N GLY A 157 10.05 7.27 -15.99
CA GLY A 157 10.74 5.99 -16.10
C GLY A 157 11.16 5.70 -17.54
N MET A 158 10.23 5.88 -18.48
CA MET A 158 10.48 5.69 -19.92
C MET A 158 11.48 6.70 -20.51
N LEU A 159 11.44 7.94 -20.04
CA LEU A 159 12.41 9.00 -20.35
C LEU A 159 13.82 8.59 -19.91
N LYS A 160 13.97 8.08 -18.67
CA LYS A 160 15.27 7.65 -18.13
C LYS A 160 15.84 6.44 -18.87
N SER A 161 15.00 5.49 -19.28
CA SER A 161 15.42 4.36 -20.11
C SER A 161 15.64 4.73 -21.57
N GLY A 162 15.24 5.94 -21.99
CA GLY A 162 15.41 6.41 -23.35
C GLY A 162 14.34 5.93 -24.34
N TYR A 163 13.18 5.44 -23.91
CA TYR A 163 12.08 5.16 -24.84
C TYR A 163 11.34 6.43 -25.26
N VAL A 164 11.45 7.48 -24.45
CA VAL A 164 10.71 8.74 -24.57
C VAL A 164 11.66 9.91 -24.42
N GLU A 165 11.37 11.03 -25.09
CA GLU A 165 12.04 12.31 -24.92
C GLU A 165 11.04 13.42 -24.54
N LEU A 166 11.53 14.46 -23.88
CA LEU A 166 10.73 15.65 -23.57
C LEU A 166 10.91 16.67 -24.69
N VAL A 167 9.81 17.01 -25.35
CA VAL A 167 9.77 18.04 -26.38
C VAL A 167 8.80 19.14 -25.99
N ASN A 168 9.12 20.36 -26.42
CA ASN A 168 8.21 21.47 -26.27
C ASN A 168 7.44 21.66 -27.57
N ASP A 169 6.11 21.74 -27.47
CA ASP A 169 5.28 22.05 -28.61
C ASP A 169 5.50 23.52 -29.04
N PRO A 170 5.88 23.78 -30.30
CA PRO A 170 6.26 25.12 -30.74
C PRO A 170 5.08 26.09 -30.86
N GLU A 171 3.84 25.59 -30.95
CA GLU A 171 2.64 26.42 -31.06
C GLU A 171 2.02 26.70 -29.69
N THR A 172 1.96 25.68 -28.84
CA THR A 172 1.24 25.75 -27.55
C THR A 172 2.15 25.98 -26.35
N GLY A 173 3.46 25.71 -26.48
CA GLY A 173 4.42 25.78 -25.37
C GLY A 173 4.22 24.70 -24.30
N ILE A 174 3.43 23.67 -24.61
CA ILE A 174 3.16 22.55 -23.71
C ILE A 174 4.28 21.53 -23.81
N VAL A 175 4.68 21.01 -22.65
CA VAL A 175 5.66 19.94 -22.54
C VAL A 175 5.00 18.60 -22.90
N LEU A 176 5.54 17.95 -23.93
CA LEU A 176 5.08 16.67 -24.46
C LEU A 176 6.17 15.61 -24.31
N TYR A 177 5.72 14.37 -24.15
CA TYR A 177 6.56 13.18 -24.16
C TYR A 177 6.48 12.55 -25.56
N GLU A 178 7.58 12.52 -26.29
CA GLU A 178 7.68 11.93 -27.63
C GLU A 178 8.32 10.54 -27.56
N PHE A 179 7.63 9.53 -28.09
CA PHE A 179 8.07 8.15 -28.10
C PHE A 179 8.91 7.90 -29.36
N ARG A 180 10.17 7.50 -29.22
CA ARG A 180 11.11 7.40 -30.36
C ARG A 180 10.77 6.31 -31.38
N GLU A 181 9.96 5.35 -30.98
CA GLU A 181 9.69 4.12 -31.73
C GLU A 181 8.29 4.11 -32.40
N LEU A 182 7.54 5.22 -32.32
CA LEU A 182 6.18 5.38 -32.85
C LEU A 182 6.15 6.52 -33.88
#